data_AF-A0A3N5EG06-F1
#
_entry.id   AF-A0A3N5EG06-F1
#
_cell.length_a   1.000
_cell.length_b   1.000
_cell.length_c   1.000
_cell.angle_alpha   90.00
_cell.angle_beta   90.00
_cell.angle_gamma   90.00
#
_symmetry.space_group_name_H-M   'P 1'
#
loop_
_entity.id
_entity.type
_entity.pdbx_description
1 polymer ?
#
loop_
_entity_poly.entity_id
_entity_poly.type
_entity_poly.pdbx_seq_one_letter_code
_entity_poly.pdbx_strand_id
1 'polypeptide(L)'
;MLDRLEKVKERYNEITALLSDPNVLSNQERYRDLSKEHSDLTPLIRAYDRYRKMKDELAGLKEITETSSDPEMKQLAYGEMEQARASLQTLEEELKTLLIPKD
;
A
#
# COMPACT_ATOMS: atom_id res chain seq x y z
N MET A 1 -4.45 2.00 -12.54
CA MET A 1 -4.64 1.43 -11.18
C MET A 1 -3.84 2.22 -10.16
N LEU A 2 -2.52 2.30 -10.29
CA LEU A 2 -1.64 3.02 -9.36
C LEU A 2 -2.05 4.48 -9.16
N ASP A 3 -2.35 5.22 -10.23
CA ASP A 3 -2.82 6.61 -10.10
C ASP A 3 -4.10 6.77 -9.27
N ARG A 4 -4.97 5.75 -9.28
CA ARG A 4 -6.18 5.74 -8.43
C ARG A 4 -5.82 5.46 -6.97
N LEU A 5 -4.91 4.51 -6.73
CA LEU A 5 -4.42 4.21 -5.38
C LEU A 5 -3.71 5.41 -4.75
N GLU A 6 -2.94 6.15 -5.54
CA GLU A 6 -2.25 7.35 -5.05
C GLU A 6 -3.24 8.45 -4.65
N LYS A 7 -4.26 8.72 -5.49
CA LYS A 7 -5.34 9.66 -5.13
C LYS A 7 -6.09 9.24 -3.87
N VAL A 8 -6.33 7.94 -3.71
CA VAL A 8 -6.99 7.43 -2.50
C VAL A 8 -6.06 7.56 -1.29
N LYS A 9 -4.75 7.36 -1.44
CA LYS A 9 -3.76 7.59 -0.37
C LYS A 9 -3.68 9.05 0.03
N GLU A 10 -3.68 9.97 -0.94
CA GLU A 10 -3.73 11.41 -0.69
C GLU A 10 -4.97 11.78 0.13
N ARG A 11 -6.15 11.31 -0.29
CA ARG A 11 -7.41 11.53 0.45
C ARG A 11 -7.38 10.91 1.84
N TYR A 12 -6.86 9.69 1.97
CA TYR A 12 -6.70 9.04 3.27
C TYR A 12 -5.86 9.89 4.23
N ASN A 13 -4.69 10.35 3.78
CA ASN A 13 -3.80 11.18 4.58
C ASN A 13 -4.44 12.54 4.94
N GLU A 14 -5.17 13.15 4.00
CA GLU A 14 -5.94 14.37 4.24
C GLU A 14 -6.97 14.16 5.37
N ILE A 15 -7.75 13.08 5.30
CA ILE A 15 -8.74 12.75 6.33
C ILE A 15 -8.05 12.48 7.68
N THR A 16 -6.94 11.74 7.70
CA THR A 16 -6.17 11.49 8.93
C THR A 16 -5.72 12.80 9.57
N ALA A 17 -5.27 13.77 8.78
CA ALA A 17 -4.90 15.10 9.27
C ALA A 17 -6.13 15.86 9.80
N LEU A 18 -7.24 15.86 9.05
CA LEU A 18 -8.50 16.51 9.47
C LEU A 18 -9.07 15.92 10.76
N LEU A 19 -8.97 14.60 10.96
CA LEU A 19 -9.40 13.94 12.20
C LEU A 19 -8.59 14.36 13.43
N SER A 20 -7.42 14.97 13.23
CA SER A 20 -6.60 15.55 14.30
C SER A 20 -6.85 17.05 14.52
N ASP A 21 -7.68 17.70 13.69
CA ASP A 21 -8.01 19.13 13.79
C ASP A 21 -9.03 19.37 14.93
N PRO A 22 -8.73 20.26 15.91
CA PRO A 22 -9.66 20.61 16.98
C PRO A 22 -11.04 21.07 16.51
N ASN A 23 -11.13 21.75 15.37
CA ASN A 23 -12.40 22.20 14.80
C ASN A 23 -13.25 21.02 14.34
N VAL A 24 -12.63 19.99 13.77
CA VAL A 24 -13.31 18.74 13.39
C VAL A 24 -13.69 17.95 14.63
N LEU A 25 -12.79 17.80 15.60
CA LEU A 25 -13.04 17.09 16.85
C LEU A 25 -14.22 17.69 17.65
N SER A 26 -14.39 19.02 17.59
CA SER A 26 -15.50 19.73 18.24
C SER A 26 -16.85 19.57 17.51
N ASN A 27 -16.83 19.11 16.25
CA ASN A 27 -18.03 18.89 15.43
C ASN A 27 -18.28 17.38 15.26
N GLN A 28 -19.20 16.84 16.07
CA GLN A 28 -19.48 15.40 16.13
C GLN A 28 -19.95 14.80 14.80
N GLU A 29 -20.77 15.51 14.03
CA GLU A 29 -21.28 15.05 12.74
C GLU A 29 -20.12 14.92 11.74
N ARG A 30 -19.34 15.98 11.58
CA ARG A 30 -18.19 16.00 10.67
C ARG A 30 -17.13 14.97 11.07
N TYR A 31 -16.86 14.83 12.37
CA TYR A 31 -15.92 13.82 12.87
C TYR A 31 -16.39 12.40 12.54
N ARG A 32 -17.68 12.11 12.73
CA ARG A 32 -18.26 10.79 12.44
C ARG A 32 -18.15 10.44 10.97
N ASP A 33 -18.48 11.38 10.09
CA ASP A 33 -18.47 11.15 8.64
C ASP A 33 -17.03 10.92 8.13
N LEU A 34 -16.08 11.75 8.56
CA LEU A 34 -14.65 11.57 8.24
C LEU A 34 -14.09 10.27 8.83
N SER A 35 -14.50 9.89 10.04
CA SER A 35 -14.06 8.63 10.66
C SER A 35 -14.55 7.40 9.90
N LYS A 36 -15.78 7.48 9.37
CA LYS A 36 -16.35 6.44 8.51
C LYS A 36 -15.58 6.35 7.19
N GLU A 37 -15.40 7.48 6.50
CA GLU A 37 -14.62 7.53 5.25
C GLU A 37 -13.19 6.99 5.44
N HIS A 38 -12.50 7.41 6.51
CA HIS A 38 -11.17 6.90 6.86
C HIS A 38 -11.16 5.39 7.07
N SER A 39 -12.16 4.86 7.80
CA SER A 39 -12.29 3.43 8.06
C SER A 39 -12.55 2.64 6.78
N ASP A 40 -13.38 3.17 5.87
CA ASP A 40 -13.71 2.54 4.60
C ASP A 40 -12.49 2.48 3.66
N LEU A 41 -11.62 3.50 3.68
CA LEU A 41 -10.39 3.54 2.89
C LEU A 41 -9.23 2.72 3.50
N THR A 42 -9.24 2.49 4.82
CA THR A 42 -8.14 1.84 5.54
C THR A 42 -7.70 0.49 4.95
N PRO A 43 -8.61 -0.46 4.59
CA PRO A 43 -8.21 -1.74 4.00
C PRO A 43 -7.43 -1.58 2.69
N LEU A 44 -7.90 -0.69 1.81
CA LEU A 44 -7.26 -0.43 0.52
C LEU A 44 -5.87 0.18 0.71
N ILE A 45 -5.73 1.13 1.63
CA ILE A 45 -4.44 1.76 1.93
C ILE A 45 -3.45 0.77 2.54
N ARG A 46 -3.89 -0.10 3.45
CA ARG A 46 -3.03 -1.15 4.03
C ARG A 46 -2.54 -2.13 2.97
N ALA A 47 -3.42 -2.53 2.04
CA ALA A 47 -3.02 -3.37 0.92
C ALA A 47 -2.01 -2.64 0.00
N TYR A 48 -2.21 -1.35 -0.24
CA TYR A 48 -1.32 -0.56 -1.09
C TYR A 48 0.06 -0.35 -0.46
N ASP A 49 0.13 -0.07 0.84
CA ASP A 49 1.39 0.08 1.56
C ASP A 49 2.19 -1.24 1.56
N ARG A 50 1.52 -2.40 1.71
CA ARG A 50 2.15 -3.73 1.56
C ARG A 50 2.69 -3.95 0.15
N TYR A 51 1.90 -3.60 -0.88
CA TYR A 51 2.32 -3.69 -2.27
C TYR A 51 3.57 -2.86 -2.55
N ARG A 52 3.60 -1.60 -2.09
CA ARG A 52 4.76 -0.72 -2.24
C ARG A 52 6.00 -1.29 -1.58
N LYS A 53 5.87 -1.73 -0.32
CA LYS A 53 6.99 -2.36 0.40
C LYS A 53 7.55 -3.58 -0.33
N MET A 54 6.67 -4.44 -0.85
CA MET A 54 7.09 -5.63 -1.60
C MET A 54 7.76 -5.27 -2.94
N LYS A 55 7.34 -4.17 -3.58
CA LYS A 55 8.02 -3.64 -4.76
C LYS A 55 9.42 -3.12 -4.44
N ASP A 56 9.57 -2.40 -3.33
CA ASP A 56 10.87 -1.89 -2.89
C ASP A 56 11.81 -3.05 -2.52
N GLU A 57 11.29 -4.09 -1.87
CA GLU A 57 12.01 -5.34 -1.58
C GLU A 57 12.47 -6.03 -2.86
N LEU A 58 11.58 -6.22 -3.84
CA LEU A 58 11.94 -6.80 -5.14
C LEU A 58 13.02 -5.99 -5.86
N ALA A 59 12.97 -4.66 -5.77
CA ALA A 59 13.98 -3.78 -6.35
C ALA A 59 15.35 -3.97 -5.67
N GLY A 60 15.39 -4.06 -4.34
CA GLY A 60 16.62 -4.34 -3.59
C GLY A 60 17.21 -5.72 -3.92
N LEU A 61 16.38 -6.75 -4.03
CA LEU A 61 16.83 -8.08 -4.43
C LEU A 61 17.41 -8.09 -5.85
N LYS A 62 16.76 -7.36 -6.77
CA LYS A 62 17.26 -7.19 -8.14
C LYS A 62 18.63 -6.51 -8.13
N GLU A 63 18.82 -5.45 -7.35
CA GLU A 63 20.11 -4.79 -7.19
C GLU A 63 21.19 -5.76 -6.69
N ILE A 64 20.88 -6.63 -5.72
CA ILE A 64 21.81 -7.66 -5.25
C ILE A 64 22.22 -8.60 -6.39
N THR A 65 21.28 -9.06 -7.22
CA THR A 65 21.60 -9.95 -8.35
C THR A 65 22.51 -9.29 -9.40
N GLU A 66 22.36 -7.99 -9.59
CA GLU A 66 23.11 -7.20 -10.57
C GLU A 66 24.51 -6.82 -10.05
N THR A 67 24.63 -6.50 -8.76
CA THR A 67 25.84 -5.90 -8.18
C THR A 67 26.72 -6.88 -7.40
N SER A 68 26.17 -7.96 -6.84
CA SER A 68 26.96 -8.93 -6.09
C SER A 68 27.94 -9.67 -7.01
N SER A 69 29.12 -10.03 -6.50
CA SER A 69 30.06 -10.93 -7.17
C SER A 69 29.97 -12.37 -6.65
N ASP A 70 29.22 -12.60 -5.58
CA ASP A 70 29.07 -13.90 -4.93
C ASP A 70 27.92 -14.70 -5.59
N PRO A 71 28.20 -15.84 -6.23
CA PRO A 71 27.19 -16.68 -6.87
C PRO A 71 26.12 -17.21 -5.91
N GLU A 72 26.46 -17.52 -4.65
CA GLU A 72 25.52 -18.05 -3.66
C GLU A 72 24.52 -16.96 -3.27
N MET A 73 25.01 -15.75 -3.03
CA MET A 73 24.17 -14.58 -2.74
C MET A 73 23.22 -14.26 -3.89
N LYS A 74 23.67 -14.36 -5.14
CA LYS A 74 22.78 -14.19 -6.31
C LYS A 74 21.70 -15.25 -6.35
N GLN A 75 22.06 -16.51 -6.11
CA GLN A 75 21.11 -17.61 -6.14
C GLN A 75 20.02 -17.46 -5.07
N LEU A 76 20.41 -17.03 -3.85
CA LEU A 76 19.47 -16.70 -2.79
C LEU A 76 18.53 -15.56 -3.20
N ALA A 77 19.09 -14.46 -3.70
CA ALA A 77 18.30 -13.32 -4.15
C ALA A 77 17.31 -13.70 -5.27
N TYR A 78 17.69 -14.54 -6.23
CA TYR A 78 16.75 -15.04 -7.25
C TYR A 78 15.58 -15.81 -6.64
N GLY A 79 15.83 -16.68 -5.65
CA GLY A 79 14.79 -17.42 -4.95
C GLY A 79 13.80 -16.51 -4.23
N GLU A 80 14.31 -15.47 -3.56
CA GLU A 80 13.48 -14.47 -2.87
C GLU A 80 12.70 -13.60 -3.87
N MET A 81 13.30 -13.24 -5.01
CA MET A 81 12.62 -12.47 -6.06
C MET A 81 11.40 -13.18 -6.61
N GLU A 82 11.45 -14.51 -6.80
CA GLU A 82 10.31 -15.28 -7.28
C GLU A 82 9.16 -15.29 -6.25
N GLN A 83 9.48 -15.40 -4.97
CA GLN A 83 8.49 -15.31 -3.89
C GLN A 83 7.87 -13.91 -3.79
N ALA A 84 8.69 -12.87 -3.91
CA ALA A 84 8.25 -11.48 -3.91
C ALA A 84 7.32 -11.18 -5.10
N ARG A 85 7.64 -11.70 -6.30
CA ARG A 85 6.79 -11.58 -7.50
C ARG A 85 5.42 -12.25 -7.32
N ALA A 86 5.38 -13.48 -6.80
CA ALA A 86 4.12 -14.16 -6.52
C ALA A 86 3.26 -13.40 -5.49
N SER A 87 3.92 -12.86 -4.47
CA SER A 87 3.26 -12.02 -3.45
C SER A 87 2.71 -10.72 -4.04
N LEU A 88 3.46 -10.06 -4.93
CA LEU A 88 3.01 -8.87 -5.64
C LEU A 88 1.77 -9.16 -6.48
N GLN A 89 1.75 -10.26 -7.23
CA GLN A 89 0.60 -10.63 -8.03
C GLN A 89 -0.66 -10.82 -7.17
N THR A 90 -0.51 -11.48 -6.02
CA THR A 90 -1.62 -11.66 -5.06
C THR A 90 -2.13 -10.31 -4.52
N LEU A 91 -1.21 -9.41 -4.15
CA LEU A 91 -1.54 -8.07 -3.68
C LEU A 91 -2.20 -7.22 -4.76
N GLU A 92 -1.82 -7.36 -6.03
CA GLU A 92 -2.46 -6.65 -7.15
C GLU A 92 -3.92 -7.06 -7.33
N GLU A 93 -4.24 -8.36 -7.20
CA GLU A 93 -5.62 -8.83 -7.28
C GLU A 93 -6.46 -8.38 -6.06
N GLU A 94 -5.87 -8.39 -4.87
CA GLU A 94 -6.50 -7.82 -3.67
C GLU A 94 -6.82 -6.33 -3.87
N LEU A 95 -5.85 -5.55 -4.36
CA LEU A 95 -6.01 -4.13 -4.65
C LEU A 95 -7.09 -3.86 -5.70
N LYS A 96 -7.13 -4.65 -6.79
CA LYS A 96 -8.19 -4.55 -7.80
C LYS A 96 -9.56 -4.77 -7.18
N THR A 97 -9.69 -5.78 -6.33
CA THR A 97 -10.94 -6.12 -5.64
C THR A 97 -11.38 -4.98 -4.71
N LEU A 98 -10.45 -4.44 -3.93
CA LEU A 98 -10.73 -3.34 -2.97
C LEU A 98 -11.02 -2.00 -3.66
N LEU A 99 -10.59 -1.81 -4.92
CA LEU A 99 -10.88 -0.62 -5.72
C LEU A 99 -12.29 -0.62 -6.33
N ILE A 100 -12.99 -1.74 -6.29
CA ILE A 100 -14.37 -1.83 -6.77
C ILE A 100 -15.26 -1.15 -5.72
N PRO A 101 -16.05 -0.12 -6.09
CA PRO A 101 -17.01 0.48 -5.18
C PRO A 101 -17.89 -0.60 -4.58
N LYS A 102 -18.02 -0.61 -3.26
CA LYS A 102 -19.04 -1.40 -2.59
C LYS A 102 -20.34 -0.61 -2.70
N ASP A 103 -21.36 -1.20 -3.34
CA ASP A 103 -22.73 -0.68 -3.33
C ASP A 103 -23.27 -0.55 -1.90
#